data_AF-A0A3C1CBH1-F1
#
_entry.id   AF-A0A3C1CBH1-F1
#
_cell.length_a   1.000
_cell.length_b   1.000
_cell.length_c   1.000
_cell.angle_alpha   90.00
_cell.angle_beta   90.00
_cell.angle_gamma   90.00
#
_symmetry.space_group_name_H-M   'P 1'
#
loop_
_entity.id
_entity.type
_entity.pdbx_description
1 polymer ?
#
loop_
_entity_poly.entity_id
_entity_poly.type
_entity_poly.pdbx_seq_one_letter_code
_entity_poly.pdbx_strand_id
1 'polypeptide(L)'
;KYPLAIQQPIKPLKDSTALFTKQTFLKNLKSSQQKAKNWKMATAVGGGPVLVQNGKISIANDQEMKFAGKAIDDKHPRSAIGYTADGKLVIVAIEGRHPGVAEGATLKETAQLLIELGCIEALNLDGGGSSCLLINGKQTITPSDKEGERAVPGVFIIQLKN
;
A
#
# COMPACT_ATOMS: atom_id res chain seq x y z
N LYS A 1 -15.69 -1.72 19.58
CA LYS A 1 -14.35 -1.19 19.97
C LYS A 1 -13.61 -0.87 18.68
N TYR A 2 -13.02 0.32 18.54
CA TYR A 2 -12.27 0.69 17.33
C TYR A 2 -10.81 0.21 17.44
N PRO A 3 -10.16 -0.19 16.33
CA PRO A 3 -8.72 -0.40 16.34
C PRO A 3 -7.99 0.91 16.61
N LEU A 4 -6.76 0.79 17.11
CA LEU A 4 -5.85 1.92 17.26
C LEU A 4 -4.99 2.04 16.01
N ALA A 5 -4.88 3.26 15.47
CA ALA A 5 -4.00 3.58 14.36
C ALA A 5 -2.91 4.56 14.77
N ILE A 6 -1.79 4.47 14.05
CA ILE A 6 -0.57 5.23 14.25
C ILE A 6 0.03 5.50 12.88
N GLN A 7 0.55 6.70 12.64
CA GLN A 7 1.00 7.11 11.31
C GLN A 7 2.42 6.62 10.97
N GLN A 8 3.18 6.22 11.99
CA GLN A 8 4.57 5.85 11.85
C GLN A 8 4.71 4.35 12.15
N PRO A 9 5.46 3.60 11.33
CA PRO A 9 5.71 2.18 11.61
C PRO A 9 6.32 2.00 13.00
N ILE A 10 5.84 1.00 13.74
CA ILE A 10 6.48 0.58 14.99
C ILE A 10 7.60 -0.37 14.65
N LYS A 11 8.76 -0.19 15.27
CA LYS A 11 9.86 -1.16 15.16
C LYS A 11 9.36 -2.55 15.59
N PRO A 12 9.41 -3.57 14.71
CA PRO A 12 8.94 -4.90 15.04
C PRO A 12 9.57 -5.42 16.33
N LEU A 13 8.74 -5.96 17.21
CA LEU A 13 9.22 -6.62 18.42
C LEU A 13 9.59 -8.05 18.05
N LYS A 14 10.83 -8.46 18.36
CA LYS A 14 11.22 -9.87 18.25
C LYS A 14 10.51 -10.66 19.35
N ASP A 15 9.67 -11.60 18.93
CA ASP A 15 8.86 -12.47 19.77
C ASP A 15 9.65 -13.61 20.43
N SER A 16 10.92 -13.80 20.04
CA SER A 16 11.83 -14.81 20.58
C SER A 16 12.24 -14.57 22.04
N THR A 17 11.54 -13.70 22.76
CA THR A 17 11.75 -13.46 24.18
C THR A 17 10.48 -13.87 24.93
N ALA A 18 10.63 -14.65 26.00
CA ALA A 18 9.56 -15.01 26.95
C ALA A 18 8.93 -13.79 27.70
N LEU A 19 9.13 -12.57 27.19
CA LEU A 19 8.83 -11.29 27.82
C LEU A 19 7.76 -10.48 27.06
N PHE A 20 7.19 -11.01 25.97
CA PHE A 20 6.10 -10.33 25.28
C PHE A 20 4.81 -10.42 26.08
N THR A 21 4.45 -9.33 26.76
CA THR A 21 3.16 -9.13 27.41
C THR A 21 2.47 -7.89 26.85
N LYS A 22 1.14 -7.79 27.01
CA LYS A 22 0.37 -6.58 26.68
C LYS A 22 0.94 -5.33 27.37
N GLN A 23 1.43 -5.46 28.60
CA GLN A 23 2.07 -4.35 29.33
C GLN A 23 3.40 -3.93 28.70
N THR A 24 4.23 -4.90 28.30
CA THR A 24 5.49 -4.63 27.58
C THR A 24 5.22 -3.90 26.26
N PHE A 25 4.23 -4.36 25.49
CA PHE A 25 3.79 -3.72 24.25
C PHE A 25 3.32 -2.27 24.46
N LEU A 26 2.41 -2.04 25.42
CA LEU A 26 1.89 -0.70 25.72
C LEU A 26 2.98 0.24 26.25
N LYS A 27 3.97 -0.27 26.99
CA LYS A 27 5.11 0.53 27.48
C LYS A 27 6.01 0.96 26.31
N ASN A 28 6.30 0.05 25.36
CA ASN A 28 7.08 0.36 24.17
C ASN A 28 6.35 1.34 23.23
N LEU A 29 5.02 1.22 23.11
CA LEU A 29 4.19 2.20 22.42
C LEU A 29 4.30 3.59 23.07
N LYS A 30 4.19 3.68 24.40
CA LYS A 30 4.33 4.94 25.14
C LYS A 30 5.73 5.54 25.01
N SER A 31 6.79 4.73 25.04
CA SER A 31 8.17 5.22 24.90
C SER A 31 8.49 5.72 23.49
N SER A 32 7.79 5.21 22.46
CA SER A 32 7.94 5.69 21.07
C SER A 32 7.41 7.10 20.83
N GLN A 33 6.82 7.76 21.84
CA GLN A 33 6.12 9.06 21.74
C GLN A 33 4.96 9.11 20.71
N GLN A 34 4.61 7.99 20.08
CA GLN A 34 3.54 7.94 19.11
C GLN A 34 2.16 7.84 19.78
N LYS A 35 1.32 8.86 19.58
CA LYS A 35 -0.05 8.88 20.13
C LYS A 35 -0.98 8.09 19.21
N ALA A 36 -1.22 6.83 19.57
CA ALA A 36 -2.22 6.01 18.91
C ALA A 36 -3.62 6.63 19.07
N LYS A 37 -4.43 6.60 18.00
CA LYS A 37 -5.79 7.15 17.98
C LYS A 37 -6.79 6.07 17.60
N ASN A 38 -8.02 6.17 18.11
CA ASN A 38 -9.11 5.32 17.63
C ASN A 38 -9.35 5.58 16.14
N TRP A 39 -9.22 4.54 15.33
CA TRP A 39 -9.51 4.59 13.91
C TRP A 39 -10.95 4.18 13.69
N LYS A 40 -11.81 5.16 13.42
CA LYS A 40 -13.23 4.94 13.14
C LYS A 40 -13.42 4.75 11.65
N MET A 41 -13.30 3.52 11.17
CA MET A 41 -13.44 3.16 9.76
C MET A 41 -14.57 2.15 9.55
N ALA A 42 -15.25 2.26 8.41
CA ALA A 42 -16.24 1.27 7.96
C ALA A 42 -15.56 0.10 7.22
N THR A 43 -14.47 0.39 6.52
CA THR A 43 -13.69 -0.57 5.73
C THR A 43 -12.21 -0.24 5.90
N ALA A 44 -11.38 -1.28 5.89
CA ALA A 44 -9.92 -1.17 5.96
C ALA A 44 -9.31 -2.05 4.87
N VAL A 45 -8.26 -1.54 4.22
CA VAL A 45 -7.44 -2.27 3.25
C VAL A 45 -6.02 -2.30 3.78
N GLY A 46 -5.41 -3.48 3.80
CA GLY A 46 -4.01 -3.67 4.13
C GLY A 46 -3.15 -3.66 2.86
N GLY A 47 -1.94 -3.11 2.97
CA GLY A 47 -0.98 -3.05 1.87
C GLY A 47 0.42 -2.77 2.37
N GLY A 48 1.26 -2.29 1.47
CA GLY A 48 2.56 -1.71 1.78
C GLY A 48 3.54 -1.75 0.60
N PRO A 49 4.57 -0.90 0.63
CA PRO A 49 4.81 0.10 1.66
C PRO A 49 3.93 1.35 1.52
N VAL A 50 3.84 2.16 2.57
CA VAL A 50 3.43 3.57 2.41
C VAL A 50 4.33 4.24 1.39
N LEU A 51 3.71 5.03 0.49
CA LEU A 51 4.38 5.70 -0.63
C LEU A 51 4.44 7.22 -0.44
N VAL A 52 3.35 7.80 0.06
CA VAL A 52 3.19 9.25 0.23
C VAL A 52 2.63 9.52 1.63
N GLN A 53 3.22 10.48 2.33
CA GLN A 53 2.70 11.04 3.58
C GLN A 53 2.79 12.56 3.56
N ASN A 54 1.73 13.24 4.02
CA ASN A 54 1.62 14.69 4.08
C ASN A 54 1.99 15.38 2.73
N GLY A 55 1.56 14.79 1.61
CA GLY A 55 1.81 15.29 0.26
C GLY A 55 3.26 15.17 -0.21
N LYS A 56 4.08 14.34 0.46
CA LYS A 56 5.49 14.13 0.10
C LYS A 56 5.79 12.64 -0.05
N ILE A 57 6.70 12.32 -0.97
CA ILE A 57 7.20 10.95 -1.12
C ILE A 57 7.81 10.51 0.21
N SER A 58 7.30 9.41 0.75
CA SER A 58 7.71 8.82 2.02
C SER A 58 7.60 7.30 1.90
N ILE A 59 8.59 6.69 1.23
CA ILE A 59 8.61 5.25 0.97
C ILE A 59 9.06 4.53 2.24
N ALA A 60 8.13 3.88 2.94
CA ALA A 60 8.37 3.23 4.23
C ALA A 60 8.78 1.74 4.12
N ASN A 61 9.35 1.33 2.98
CA ASN A 61 9.64 -0.07 2.67
C ASN A 61 10.45 -0.79 3.75
N ASP A 62 11.54 -0.18 4.20
CA ASP A 62 12.50 -0.82 5.10
C ASP A 62 11.92 -0.88 6.52
N GLN A 63 11.18 0.15 6.92
CA GLN A 63 10.49 0.25 8.20
C GLN A 63 9.34 -0.76 8.29
N GLU A 64 8.66 -1.02 7.17
CA GLU A 64 7.56 -1.97 7.07
C GLU A 64 7.99 -3.38 6.64
N MET A 65 9.28 -3.58 6.33
CA MET A 65 9.89 -4.84 5.89
C MET A 65 9.12 -5.50 4.73
N LYS A 66 8.82 -4.73 3.67
CA LYS A 66 7.99 -5.21 2.55
C LYS A 66 8.80 -5.91 1.47
N PHE A 67 9.64 -5.18 0.76
CA PHE A 67 10.50 -5.70 -0.30
C PHE A 67 11.96 -5.70 0.16
N ALA A 68 12.72 -6.72 -0.26
CA ALA A 68 14.14 -6.85 0.08
C ALA A 68 15.03 -6.51 -1.12
N GLY A 69 16.21 -5.94 -0.84
CA GLY A 69 17.26 -5.73 -1.83
C GLY A 69 16.88 -4.74 -2.93
N LYS A 70 17.31 -5.03 -4.17
CA LYS A 70 17.18 -4.13 -5.33
C LYS A 70 15.74 -3.97 -5.85
N ALA A 71 14.80 -4.79 -5.38
CA ALA A 71 13.40 -4.80 -5.85
C ALA A 71 12.63 -3.47 -5.64
N ILE A 72 13.16 -2.57 -4.79
CA ILE A 72 12.63 -1.23 -4.57
C ILE A 72 12.81 -0.34 -5.81
N ASP A 73 13.95 -0.49 -6.48
CA ASP A 73 14.35 0.29 -7.67
C ASP A 73 13.98 -0.43 -8.98
N ASP A 74 13.43 -1.64 -8.89
CA ASP A 74 12.98 -2.40 -10.05
C ASP A 74 11.59 -1.94 -10.51
N LYS A 75 11.43 -1.89 -11.84
CA LYS A 75 10.14 -1.63 -12.48
C LYS A 75 9.30 -2.89 -12.48
N HIS A 76 8.08 -2.76 -11.95
CA HIS A 76 7.09 -3.82 -11.92
C HIS A 76 5.70 -3.25 -12.24
N PRO A 77 4.75 -4.11 -12.63
CA PRO A 77 3.34 -3.77 -12.49
C PRO A 77 3.05 -3.42 -11.03
N ARG A 78 2.26 -2.37 -10.81
CA ARG A 78 1.93 -1.88 -9.47
C ARG A 78 0.42 -1.71 -9.35
N SER A 79 -0.10 -2.00 -8.17
CA SER A 79 -1.40 -1.50 -7.73
C SER A 79 -1.17 -0.56 -6.56
N ALA A 80 -1.86 0.57 -6.53
CA ALA A 80 -1.75 1.53 -5.43
C ALA A 80 -3.07 2.25 -5.17
N ILE A 81 -3.21 2.76 -3.96
CA ILE A 81 -4.39 3.51 -3.52
C ILE A 81 -3.94 4.76 -2.75
N GLY A 82 -4.63 5.87 -2.96
CA GLY A 82 -4.37 7.12 -2.25
C GLY A 82 -5.62 7.97 -2.17
N TYR A 83 -5.51 9.11 -1.50
CA TYR A 83 -6.59 10.08 -1.46
C TYR A 83 -6.09 11.51 -1.50
N THR A 84 -6.88 12.37 -2.13
CA THR A 84 -6.63 13.81 -2.24
C THR A 84 -7.05 14.55 -0.97
N ALA A 85 -6.62 15.81 -0.83
CA ALA A 85 -6.98 16.63 0.34
C ALA A 85 -8.49 16.87 0.47
N ASP A 86 -9.24 16.87 -0.64
CA ASP A 86 -10.70 16.97 -0.68
C ASP A 86 -11.41 15.61 -0.53
N GLY A 87 -10.67 14.54 -0.24
CA GLY A 87 -11.22 13.24 0.12
C GLY A 87 -11.62 12.35 -1.06
N LYS A 88 -11.16 12.64 -2.27
CA LYS A 88 -11.36 11.74 -3.42
C LYS A 88 -10.41 10.57 -3.32
N LEU A 89 -10.96 9.37 -3.49
CA LEU A 89 -10.18 8.14 -3.56
C LEU A 89 -9.57 8.00 -4.96
N VAL A 90 -8.28 7.68 -5.02
CA VAL A 90 -7.54 7.43 -6.26
C VAL A 90 -7.02 6.00 -6.20
N ILE A 91 -7.35 5.20 -7.22
CA ILE A 91 -6.88 3.82 -7.37
C ILE A 91 -6.15 3.74 -8.70
N VAL A 92 -4.96 3.18 -8.67
CA VAL A 92 -4.09 3.06 -9.83
C VAL A 92 -3.67 1.61 -10.00
N ALA A 93 -3.74 1.12 -11.23
CA ALA A 93 -3.00 -0.04 -11.70
C ALA A 93 -2.04 0.40 -12.81
N ILE A 94 -0.78 -0.01 -12.70
CA ILE A 94 0.29 0.28 -13.65
C ILE A 94 0.65 -1.02 -14.34
N GLU A 95 0.54 -1.06 -15.66
CA GLU A 95 1.00 -2.17 -16.50
C GLU A 95 2.53 -2.31 -16.44
N GLY A 96 3.07 -3.53 -16.58
CA GLY A 96 4.51 -3.74 -16.52
C GLY A 96 4.96 -5.14 -16.93
N ARG A 97 6.28 -5.31 -17.12
CA ARG A 97 6.91 -6.53 -17.66
C ARG A 97 6.50 -6.87 -19.10
N HIS A 98 6.16 -5.87 -19.90
CA HIS A 98 5.93 -5.96 -21.33
C HIS A 98 7.01 -5.13 -22.06
N PRO A 99 8.19 -5.72 -22.36
CA PRO A 99 9.32 -4.97 -22.91
C PRO A 99 8.95 -4.18 -24.15
N GLY A 100 9.31 -2.89 -24.18
CA GLY A 100 9.00 -1.98 -25.29
C GLY A 100 7.55 -1.48 -25.37
N VAL A 101 6.68 -1.92 -24.46
CA VAL A 101 5.29 -1.45 -24.35
C VAL A 101 5.05 -0.82 -22.98
N ALA A 102 5.31 -1.58 -21.91
CA ALA A 102 5.15 -1.17 -20.52
C ALA A 102 6.16 -1.90 -19.63
N GLU A 103 7.20 -1.18 -19.20
CA GLU A 103 8.22 -1.75 -18.31
C GLU A 103 7.71 -1.91 -16.86
N GLY A 104 6.72 -1.09 -16.47
CA GLY A 104 6.26 -0.94 -15.09
C GLY A 104 6.82 0.32 -14.43
N ALA A 105 6.63 0.41 -13.11
CA ALA A 105 7.09 1.51 -12.30
C ALA A 105 7.84 1.02 -11.05
N THR A 106 8.84 1.80 -10.64
CA THR A 106 9.44 1.72 -9.31
C THR A 106 8.46 2.22 -8.24
N LEU A 107 8.76 1.97 -6.96
CA LEU A 107 7.96 2.53 -5.87
C LEU A 107 8.00 4.07 -5.88
N LYS A 108 9.14 4.65 -6.25
CA LYS A 108 9.31 6.11 -6.33
C LYS A 108 8.52 6.73 -7.48
N GLU A 109 8.56 6.13 -8.67
CA GLU A 109 7.73 6.57 -9.81
C GLU A 109 6.23 6.45 -9.48
N THR A 110 5.83 5.37 -8.78
CA THR A 110 4.43 5.20 -8.35
C THR A 110 4.01 6.28 -7.33
N ALA A 111 4.88 6.60 -6.37
CA ALA A 111 4.62 7.66 -5.40
C ALA A 111 4.50 9.04 -6.08
N GLN A 112 5.39 9.31 -7.05
CA GLN A 112 5.39 10.54 -7.83
C GLN A 112 4.09 10.69 -8.64
N LEU A 113 3.65 9.64 -9.33
CA LEU A 113 2.37 9.61 -10.05
C LEU A 113 1.19 9.93 -9.12
N LEU A 114 1.15 9.36 -7.92
CA LEU A 114 0.07 9.61 -6.98
C LEU A 114 0.06 11.06 -6.46
N ILE A 115 1.23 11.67 -6.25
CA ILE A 115 1.32 13.11 -5.92
C ILE A 115 0.82 13.97 -7.09
N GLU A 116 1.18 13.64 -8.33
CA GLU A 116 0.70 14.33 -9.53
C GLU A 116 -0.81 14.23 -9.72
N LEU A 117 -1.40 13.11 -9.28
CA LEU A 117 -2.85 12.92 -9.20
C LEU A 117 -3.50 13.62 -7.98
N GLY A 118 -2.71 14.33 -7.16
CA GLY A 118 -3.17 15.14 -6.04
C GLY A 118 -3.28 14.40 -4.69
N CYS A 119 -2.78 13.16 -4.59
CA CYS A 119 -2.83 12.41 -3.34
C CYS A 119 -1.93 13.03 -2.26
N ILE A 120 -2.49 13.20 -1.06
CA ILE A 120 -1.74 13.65 0.12
C ILE A 120 -1.23 12.47 0.96
N GLU A 121 -1.87 11.31 0.82
CA GLU A 121 -1.47 10.05 1.42
C GLU A 121 -1.67 8.94 0.39
N ALA A 122 -0.73 7.98 0.34
CA ALA A 122 -0.80 6.87 -0.59
C ALA A 122 -0.10 5.62 -0.07
N LEU A 123 -0.64 4.47 -0.45
CA LEU A 123 -0.23 3.14 -0.05
C LEU A 123 -0.06 2.25 -1.29
N ASN A 124 1.07 1.57 -1.39
CA ASN A 124 1.24 0.50 -2.37
C ASN A 124 0.40 -0.72 -1.96
N LEU A 125 -0.18 -1.41 -2.94
CA LEU A 125 -0.91 -2.68 -2.75
C LEU A 125 -0.11 -3.84 -3.36
N ASP A 126 -0.71 -5.03 -3.42
CA ASP A 126 -0.07 -6.14 -4.11
C ASP A 126 0.17 -5.82 -5.60
N GLY A 127 1.31 -6.26 -6.11
CA GLY A 127 1.85 -5.85 -7.40
C GLY A 127 2.21 -7.04 -8.29
N GLY A 128 3.03 -6.78 -9.32
CA GLY A 128 3.43 -7.82 -10.28
C GLY A 128 2.21 -8.43 -10.97
N GLY A 129 2.20 -9.75 -11.16
CA GLY A 129 1.10 -10.45 -11.82
C GLY A 129 -0.25 -10.34 -11.13
N SER A 130 -0.28 -9.91 -9.86
CA SER A 130 -1.52 -9.60 -9.13
C SER A 130 -2.13 -8.25 -9.54
N SER A 131 -1.39 -7.38 -10.25
CA SER A 131 -1.89 -6.06 -10.61
C SER A 131 -2.99 -6.19 -11.67
N CYS A 132 -4.18 -5.74 -11.31
CA CYS A 132 -5.35 -5.75 -12.16
C CYS A 132 -6.30 -4.63 -11.70
N LEU A 133 -6.92 -3.94 -12.65
CA LEU A 133 -8.01 -3.02 -12.38
C LEU A 133 -9.09 -3.22 -13.45
N LEU A 134 -10.29 -3.55 -12.98
CA LEU A 134 -11.46 -3.75 -13.83
C LEU A 134 -12.41 -2.56 -13.67
N ILE A 135 -12.86 -2.02 -14.79
CA ILE A 135 -13.98 -1.07 -14.83
C ILE A 135 -15.15 -1.77 -15.50
N ASN A 136 -16.24 -1.98 -14.76
CA ASN A 136 -17.41 -2.73 -15.22
C ASN A 136 -17.07 -4.09 -15.84
N GLY A 137 -16.16 -4.83 -15.18
CA GLY A 137 -15.69 -6.14 -15.62
C GLY A 137 -14.67 -6.13 -16.77
N LYS A 138 -14.24 -4.96 -17.24
CA LYS A 138 -13.26 -4.84 -18.32
C LYS A 138 -11.89 -4.43 -17.80
N GLN A 139 -10.85 -5.14 -18.23
CA GLN A 139 -9.46 -4.84 -17.90
C GLN A 139 -9.05 -3.46 -18.42
N THR A 140 -8.33 -2.72 -17.58
CA THR A 140 -7.74 -1.41 -17.91
C THR A 140 -6.25 -1.48 -18.22
N ILE A 141 -5.61 -2.61 -17.89
CA ILE A 141 -4.22 -2.94 -18.18
C ILE A 141 -4.12 -4.38 -18.68
N THR A 142 -3.04 -4.71 -19.38
CA THR A 142 -2.67 -6.09 -19.71
C THR A 142 -2.01 -6.76 -18.50
N PRO A 143 -2.53 -7.88 -17.96
CA PRO A 143 -1.86 -8.62 -16.90
C PRO A 143 -0.47 -9.11 -17.32
N SER A 144 0.48 -9.15 -16.38
CA SER A 144 1.87 -9.51 -16.69
C SER A 144 2.16 -11.01 -16.75
N ASP A 145 1.30 -11.83 -16.16
CA ASP A 145 1.48 -13.28 -16.16
C ASP A 145 1.05 -13.85 -17.53
N LYS A 146 1.79 -14.85 -18.01
CA LYS A 146 1.53 -15.45 -19.34
C LYS A 146 0.15 -16.11 -19.44
N GLU A 147 -0.35 -16.61 -18.31
CA GLU A 147 -1.67 -17.25 -18.21
C GLU A 147 -2.82 -16.23 -18.09
N GLY A 148 -2.53 -14.92 -18.11
CA GLY A 148 -3.50 -13.85 -17.97
C GLY A 148 -3.68 -13.36 -16.54
N GLU A 149 -4.92 -13.08 -16.14
CA GLU A 149 -5.24 -12.57 -14.81
C GLU A 149 -4.93 -13.62 -13.72
N ARG A 150 -4.15 -13.22 -12.72
CA ARG A 150 -3.79 -14.08 -11.58
C ARG A 150 -4.93 -14.14 -10.56
N ALA A 151 -5.20 -15.34 -10.06
CA ALA A 151 -6.06 -15.50 -8.88
C ALA A 151 -5.40 -14.84 -7.65
N VAL A 152 -6.11 -13.88 -7.03
CA VAL A 152 -5.66 -13.14 -5.85
C VAL A 152 -6.49 -13.49 -4.61
N PRO A 153 -5.91 -13.41 -3.39
CA PRO A 153 -6.61 -13.78 -2.16
C PRO A 153 -7.72 -12.80 -1.74
N GLY A 154 -7.77 -11.61 -2.35
CA GLY A 154 -8.79 -10.61 -2.07
C GLY A 154 -8.77 -9.48 -3.10
N VAL A 155 -9.91 -8.79 -3.23
CA VAL A 155 -10.09 -7.65 -4.14
C VAL A 155 -10.74 -6.47 -3.40
N PHE A 156 -10.45 -5.26 -3.86
CA PHE A 156 -11.15 -4.05 -3.42
C PHE A 156 -12.19 -3.67 -4.46
N ILE A 157 -13.48 -3.69 -4.06
CA ILE A 157 -14.60 -3.41 -4.96
C ILE A 157 -15.23 -2.07 -4.58
N ILE A 158 -15.42 -1.21 -5.58
CA ILE A 158 -16.27 -0.03 -5.46
C ILE A 158 -17.57 -0.32 -6.21
N GLN A 159 -18.68 -0.15 -5.52
CA GLN A 159 -20.02 -0.27 -6.09
C GLN A 159 -20.83 0.97 -5.73
N LEU A 160 -21.59 1.49 -6.69
CA LEU A 160 -22.59 2.52 -6.40
C LEU A 160 -23.68 1.93 -5.51
N LYS A 161 -24.02 2.65 -4.43
CA LYS A 161 -25.24 2.33 -3.69
C LYS A 161 -26.43 2.75 -4.55
N ASN A 162 -27.19 1.75 -4.99
CA ASN A 162 -28.54 1.94 -5.50
C ASN A 162 -29.49 2.31 -4.36
#